data_AF-A0A1C3HBX5-F1
#
_entry.id   AF-A0A1C3HBX5-F1
#
_cell.length_a   1.000
_cell.length_b   1.000
_cell.length_c   1.000
_cell.angle_alpha   90.00
_cell.angle_beta   90.00
_cell.angle_gamma   90.00
#
_symmetry.space_group_name_H-M   'P 1'
#
loop_
_entity.id
_entity.type
_entity.pdbx_description
1 polymer ?
#
loop_
_entity_poly.entity_id
_entity_poly.type
_entity_poly.pdbx_seq_one_letter_code
_entity_poly.pdbx_strand_id
1 'polypeptide(L)'
;MRDGERCIFSGTQRDYWSNTNKSREYQLGYSNAFERISYNVSASRVRNSDRKEETRFYLSLSVPLSVFDNNAYLSTGLSATDSHYQQSTLSLSGNALESNRLSYALAGSNQSGGNSMASVNAAYRANATTVGGSYSESSDYRQLGMSARGSLVAIPWHLLASNEMGNTMMVVDAPKAKGLMVNGDESIVTNDEGLALVPYATPYRQNSVTLSDSGNSSGAEIVGNIANSVPYAGAVNYLKFETDQRRPYTLRAFKRGDVPLPFGAEVTDQSGHAIGFVGQASVLYLRVEQQPTSLEVRLNDGVCKIERPQISMDSAANICR
;
A
#
# COMPACT_ATOMS: atom_id res chain seq x y z
N MET A 1 23.95 -4.99 16.86
CA MET A 1 25.02 -5.49 15.97
C MET A 1 25.50 -4.33 15.13
N ARG A 2 26.64 -3.75 15.53
CA ARG A 2 27.41 -2.73 14.81
C ARG A 2 28.47 -3.50 14.03
N ASP A 3 28.50 -3.29 12.72
CA ASP A 3 29.69 -3.24 11.85
C ASP A 3 29.17 -3.02 10.43
N GLY A 4 28.82 -1.75 10.16
CA GLY A 4 28.20 -1.27 8.93
C GLY A 4 29.21 -0.79 7.89
N GLU A 5 30.46 -1.24 7.99
CA GLU A 5 31.53 -0.88 7.06
C GLU A 5 31.44 -1.73 5.79
N ARG A 6 31.36 -1.05 4.65
CA ARG A 6 31.35 -1.71 3.35
C ARG A 6 32.32 -1.01 2.40
N CYS A 7 33.28 -1.80 1.93
CA CYS A 7 34.19 -1.43 0.85
C CYS A 7 33.73 -2.09 -0.45
N ILE A 8 33.75 -1.34 -1.55
CA ILE A 8 33.43 -1.84 -2.88
C ILE A 8 34.57 -1.45 -3.82
N PHE A 9 35.02 -2.42 -4.61
CA PHE A 9 35.94 -2.20 -5.71
C PHE A 9 35.41 -2.91 -6.96
N SER A 10 35.40 -2.20 -8.09
CA SER A 10 35.10 -2.78 -9.40
C SER A 10 35.97 -2.11 -10.46
N GLY A 11 36.26 -2.84 -11.54
CA GLY A 11 37.04 -2.28 -12.64
C GLY A 11 36.94 -3.10 -13.91
N THR A 12 37.15 -2.44 -15.03
CA THR A 12 37.18 -3.04 -16.37
C THR A 12 38.34 -2.45 -17.16
N GLN A 13 39.10 -3.30 -17.85
CA GLN A 13 40.08 -2.88 -18.84
C GLN A 13 39.67 -3.45 -20.20
N ARG A 14 39.69 -2.60 -21.23
CA ARG A 14 39.46 -3.00 -22.62
C ARG A 14 40.66 -2.63 -23.48
N ASP A 15 41.19 -3.63 -24.17
CA ASP A 15 42.28 -3.51 -25.13
C ASP A 15 41.73 -3.82 -26.54
N TYR A 16 42.10 -3.01 -27.54
CA TYR A 16 41.58 -3.13 -28.91
C TYR A 16 42.70 -3.52 -29.87
N TRP A 17 42.46 -4.53 -30.72
CA TRP A 17 43.47 -5.10 -31.63
C TRP A 17 44.07 -4.09 -32.64
N SER A 18 43.30 -3.09 -33.08
CA SER A 18 43.75 -2.14 -34.12
C SER A 18 44.10 -0.74 -33.59
N ASN A 19 44.09 -0.53 -32.27
CA ASN A 19 44.35 0.80 -31.69
C ASN A 19 45.14 0.67 -30.38
N THR A 20 46.16 1.50 -30.20
CA THR A 20 46.98 1.54 -28.97
C THR A 20 46.25 2.14 -27.77
N ASN A 21 45.05 2.70 -27.98
CA ASN A 21 44.23 3.25 -26.91
C ASN A 21 43.61 2.15 -26.04
N LYS A 22 44.10 2.06 -24.80
CA LYS A 22 43.53 1.25 -23.73
C LYS A 22 42.40 2.02 -23.05
N SER A 23 41.32 1.34 -22.67
CA SER A 23 40.25 1.93 -21.86
C SER A 23 40.29 1.30 -20.47
N ARG A 24 40.44 2.12 -19.43
CA ARG A 24 40.45 1.67 -18.03
C ARG A 24 39.39 2.41 -17.25
N GLU A 25 38.48 1.65 -16.66
CA GLU A 25 37.45 2.16 -15.78
C GLU A 25 37.57 1.45 -14.44
N TYR A 26 37.54 2.19 -13.35
CA TYR A 26 37.52 1.60 -12.01
C TYR A 26 36.70 2.44 -11.06
N GLN A 27 36.13 1.81 -10.04
CA GLN A 27 35.35 2.44 -8.99
C GLN A 27 35.77 1.86 -7.63
N LEU A 28 36.08 2.74 -6.71
CA LEU A 28 36.35 2.48 -5.30
C LEU A 28 35.27 3.18 -4.49
N GLY A 29 34.69 2.50 -3.51
CA GLY A 29 33.68 3.05 -2.63
C GLY A 29 33.84 2.56 -1.21
N TYR A 30 33.65 3.45 -0.25
CA TYR A 30 33.59 3.17 1.17
C TYR A 30 32.30 3.78 1.72
N SER A 31 31.48 2.98 2.38
CA SER A 31 30.29 3.45 3.10
C SER A 31 30.33 2.94 4.53
N ASN A 32 29.93 3.79 5.46
CA ASN A 32 29.73 3.41 6.85
C ASN A 32 28.59 4.26 7.45
N ALA A 33 28.10 3.85 8.62
CA ALA A 33 27.11 4.58 9.39
C ALA A 33 27.65 4.86 10.79
N PHE A 34 27.66 6.14 11.16
CA PHE A 34 27.92 6.56 12.53
C PHE A 34 26.60 6.93 13.20
N GLU A 35 26.20 6.12 14.18
CA GLU A 35 24.88 6.19 14.82
C GLU A 35 23.73 6.12 13.81
N ARG A 36 23.02 7.23 13.61
CA ARG A 36 21.93 7.36 12.63
C ARG A 36 22.41 7.93 11.30
N ILE A 37 23.60 8.52 11.25
CA ILE A 37 24.12 9.22 10.07
C ILE A 37 24.86 8.22 9.19
N SER A 38 24.49 8.15 7.92
CA SER A 38 25.22 7.36 6.92
C SER A 38 26.10 8.26 6.07
N TYR A 39 27.30 7.80 5.73
CA TYR A 39 28.21 8.50 4.84
C TYR A 39 28.82 7.55 3.82
N ASN A 40 29.04 8.07 2.62
CA ASN A 40 29.69 7.34 1.54
C ASN A 40 30.75 8.22 0.88
N VAL A 41 31.91 7.61 0.63
CA VAL A 41 33.02 8.20 -0.12
C VAL A 41 33.29 7.28 -1.30
N SER A 42 33.36 7.80 -2.50
CA SER A 42 33.76 7.02 -3.67
C SER A 42 34.68 7.81 -4.59
N ALA A 43 35.53 7.08 -5.28
CA ALA A 43 36.41 7.57 -6.32
C ALA A 43 36.26 6.65 -7.54
N SER A 44 36.03 7.21 -8.71
CA SER A 44 35.95 6.46 -9.96
C SER A 44 36.78 7.10 -11.04
N ARG A 45 37.42 6.28 -11.87
CA ARG A 45 38.03 6.73 -13.12
C ARG A 45 37.14 6.27 -14.25
N VAL A 46 36.68 7.23 -15.04
CA VAL A 46 35.76 7.00 -16.15
C VAL A 46 36.27 7.68 -17.40
N ARG A 47 35.78 7.23 -18.55
CA ARG A 47 36.04 7.90 -19.82
C ARG A 47 34.85 8.78 -20.16
N ASN A 48 35.09 10.08 -20.33
CA ASN A 48 34.03 11.04 -20.65
C ASN A 48 33.64 11.01 -22.14
N SER A 49 32.64 11.83 -22.51
CA SER A 49 32.12 11.92 -23.89
C SER A 49 33.19 12.28 -24.92
N ASP A 50 34.21 13.03 -24.50
CA ASP A 50 35.34 13.47 -25.34
C ASP A 50 36.46 12.43 -25.39
N ARG A 51 36.19 11.21 -24.91
CA ARG A 51 37.13 10.09 -24.84
C ARG A 51 38.34 10.35 -23.95
N LYS A 52 38.31 11.37 -23.09
CA LYS A 52 39.34 11.64 -22.08
C LYS A 52 39.03 10.86 -20.82
N GLU A 53 40.08 10.39 -20.17
CA GLU A 53 39.95 9.80 -18.84
C GLU A 53 39.87 10.91 -17.81
N GLU A 54 38.93 10.79 -16.87
CA GLU A 54 38.76 11.72 -15.76
C GLU A 54 38.51 10.93 -14.48
N THR A 55 38.98 11.47 -13.36
CA THR A 55 38.82 10.89 -12.03
C THR A 55 37.77 11.67 -11.26
N ARG A 56 36.64 11.04 -10.95
CA ARG A 56 35.54 11.61 -10.20
C ARG A 56 35.62 11.19 -8.74
N PHE A 57 35.46 12.13 -7.84
CA PHE A 57 35.30 11.91 -6.40
C PHE A 57 33.88 12.29 -6.01
N TYR A 58 33.27 11.49 -5.15
CA TYR A 58 31.95 11.75 -4.61
C TYR A 58 31.94 11.47 -3.12
N LEU A 59 31.44 12.43 -2.36
CA LEU A 59 31.17 12.32 -0.92
C LEU A 59 29.68 12.53 -0.73
N SER A 60 29.00 11.67 0.00
CA SER A 60 27.63 11.91 0.44
C SER A 60 27.46 11.63 1.93
N LEU A 61 26.58 12.42 2.54
CA LEU A 61 26.14 12.31 3.92
C LEU A 61 24.62 12.27 3.91
N SER A 62 24.01 11.34 4.63
CA SER A 62 22.55 11.25 4.77
C SER A 62 22.18 11.07 6.23
N VAL A 63 21.32 11.97 6.71
CA VAL A 63 20.85 12.05 8.09
C VAL A 63 19.34 11.76 8.09
N PRO A 64 18.89 10.66 8.71
CA PRO A 64 17.49 10.41 8.93
C PRO A 64 16.94 11.40 9.97
N LEU A 65 15.77 11.93 9.70
CA LEU A 65 15.06 12.88 10.53
C LEU A 65 13.56 12.59 10.48
N SER A 66 12.78 13.20 11.36
CA SER A 66 11.32 13.07 11.37
C SER A 66 10.70 14.39 10.94
N VAL A 67 9.83 14.36 9.93
CA VAL A 67 9.02 15.51 9.50
C VAL A 67 7.56 15.08 9.52
N PHE A 68 6.70 15.79 10.26
CA PHE A 68 5.28 15.45 10.42
C PHE A 68 5.05 13.98 10.82
N ASP A 69 5.81 13.50 11.81
CA ASP A 69 5.78 12.11 12.30
C ASP A 69 6.13 11.02 11.27
N ASN A 70 6.66 11.43 10.11
CA ASN A 70 7.10 10.53 9.06
C ASN A 70 8.62 10.56 8.88
N ASN A 71 9.18 9.41 8.46
CA ASN A 71 10.61 9.30 8.17
C ASN A 71 10.99 10.13 6.95
N ALA A 72 11.98 11.00 7.14
CA ALA A 72 12.60 11.80 6.10
C ALA A 72 14.13 11.69 6.19
N TYR A 73 14.81 12.13 5.14
CA TYR A 73 16.25 12.10 5.01
C TYR A 73 16.74 13.45 4.48
N LEU A 74 17.62 14.09 5.24
CA LEU A 74 18.42 15.21 4.76
C LEU A 74 19.73 14.63 4.23
N SER A 75 19.99 14.82 2.95
CA SER A 75 21.21 14.35 2.31
C SER A 75 21.99 15.51 1.74
N THR A 76 23.31 15.44 1.83
CA THR A 76 24.20 16.37 1.12
C THR A 76 25.26 15.57 0.38
N GLY A 77 25.66 16.06 -0.78
CA GLY A 77 26.67 15.41 -1.60
C GLY A 77 27.58 16.40 -2.27
N LEU A 78 28.87 16.08 -2.32
CA LEU A 78 29.92 16.84 -2.99
C LEU A 78 30.52 15.98 -4.09
N SER A 79 30.62 16.52 -5.29
CA SER A 79 31.33 15.91 -6.41
C SER A 79 32.48 16.77 -6.90
N ALA A 80 33.59 16.12 -7.26
CA ALA A 80 34.76 16.74 -7.86
C ALA A 80 35.28 15.88 -9.01
N THR A 81 35.82 16.49 -10.05
CA THR A 81 36.42 15.81 -11.21
C THR A 81 37.84 16.31 -11.40
N ASP A 82 38.79 15.41 -11.53
CA ASP A 82 40.22 15.68 -11.65
C ASP A 82 40.72 16.67 -10.59
N SER A 83 40.27 16.47 -9.34
CA SER A 83 40.56 17.33 -8.18
C SER A 83 39.98 18.74 -8.23
N HIS A 84 39.08 19.03 -9.17
CA HIS A 84 38.37 20.30 -9.26
C HIS A 84 36.91 20.13 -8.81
N TYR A 85 36.41 21.09 -8.01
CA TYR A 85 35.01 21.12 -7.61
C TYR A 85 34.07 21.11 -8.82
N GLN A 86 33.02 20.29 -8.75
CA GLN A 86 32.00 20.18 -9.79
C GLN A 86 30.63 20.58 -9.28
N GLN A 87 30.18 19.98 -8.19
CA GLN A 87 28.84 20.25 -7.67
C GLN A 87 28.73 19.95 -6.18
N SER A 88 27.99 20.77 -5.45
CA SER A 88 27.47 20.47 -4.13
C SER A 88 25.95 20.38 -4.20
N THR A 89 25.38 19.41 -3.50
CA THR A 89 23.94 19.14 -3.46
C THR A 89 23.48 19.08 -2.00
N LEU A 90 22.29 19.59 -1.76
CA LEU A 90 21.56 19.48 -0.51
C LEU A 90 20.13 19.06 -0.84
N SER A 91 19.65 17.96 -0.28
CA SER A 91 18.32 17.45 -0.57
C SER A 91 17.59 17.00 0.70
N LEU A 92 16.28 17.21 0.71
CA LEU A 92 15.36 16.70 1.71
C LEU A 92 14.36 15.80 1.00
N SER A 93 14.24 14.55 1.43
CA SER A 93 13.27 13.61 0.86
C SER A 93 12.58 12.82 1.94
N GLY A 94 11.35 12.38 1.71
CA GLY A 94 10.60 11.62 2.70
C GLY A 94 9.30 11.09 2.13
N ASN A 95 8.57 10.38 3.00
CA ASN A 95 7.21 9.96 2.73
C ASN A 95 6.24 10.68 3.67
N ALA A 96 4.98 10.74 3.30
CA ALA A 96 3.88 11.28 4.08
C ALA A 96 2.57 10.54 3.74
N LEU A 97 1.53 10.83 4.52
CA LEU A 97 0.22 10.16 4.51
C LEU A 97 0.29 8.69 4.98
N GLU A 98 -0.87 8.13 5.30
CA GLU A 98 -1.00 6.73 5.67
C GLU A 98 -0.43 5.82 4.57
N SER A 99 0.21 4.71 4.97
CA SER A 99 0.87 3.76 4.07
C SER A 99 1.95 4.38 3.15
N ASN A 100 2.56 5.51 3.54
CA ASN A 100 3.60 6.22 2.79
C ASN A 100 3.17 6.58 1.35
N ARG A 101 1.90 6.94 1.15
CA ARG A 101 1.31 7.12 -0.19
C ARG A 101 1.83 8.35 -0.93
N LEU A 102 2.32 9.37 -0.22
CA LEU A 102 2.97 10.53 -0.81
C LEU A 102 4.47 10.44 -0.59
N SER A 103 5.26 10.43 -1.66
CA SER A 103 6.71 10.61 -1.60
C SER A 103 7.07 12.00 -2.12
N TYR A 104 7.97 12.70 -1.45
CA TYR A 104 8.45 14.02 -1.86
C TYR A 104 9.96 14.13 -1.79
N ALA A 105 10.54 14.96 -2.66
CA ALA A 105 11.95 15.27 -2.68
C ALA A 105 12.19 16.72 -3.12
N LEU A 106 12.92 17.47 -2.29
CA LEU A 106 13.40 18.81 -2.55
C LEU A 106 14.92 18.73 -2.68
N ALA A 107 15.50 19.34 -3.71
CA ALA A 107 16.95 19.40 -3.84
C ALA A 107 17.40 20.79 -4.32
N GLY A 108 18.44 21.30 -3.70
CA GLY A 108 19.21 22.43 -4.17
C GLY A 108 20.62 21.97 -4.53
N SER A 109 21.20 22.54 -5.56
CA SER A 109 22.59 22.29 -5.90
C SER A 109 23.28 23.53 -6.44
N ASN A 110 24.57 23.61 -6.19
CA ASN A 110 25.45 24.60 -6.76
C ASN A 110 26.49 23.89 -7.61
N GLN A 111 26.72 24.36 -8.82
CA GLN A 111 27.66 23.79 -9.77
C GLN A 111 28.86 24.72 -9.98
N SER A 112 29.96 24.14 -10.43
CA SER A 112 31.14 24.89 -10.87
C SER A 112 30.74 25.90 -11.95
N GLY A 113 31.25 27.13 -11.83
CA GLY A 113 30.81 28.27 -12.65
C GLY A 113 29.69 29.12 -12.03
N GLY A 114 29.18 28.78 -10.85
CA GLY A 114 28.21 29.60 -10.09
C GLY A 114 26.75 29.30 -10.39
N ASN A 115 26.47 28.39 -11.32
CA ASN A 115 25.12 27.96 -11.66
C ASN A 115 24.49 27.23 -10.48
N SER A 116 23.25 27.60 -10.16
CA SER A 116 22.49 26.95 -9.08
C SER A 116 21.23 26.35 -9.64
N MET A 117 20.88 25.16 -9.17
CA MET A 117 19.67 24.44 -9.56
C MET A 117 18.84 24.13 -8.33
N ALA A 118 17.53 24.36 -8.43
CA ALA A 118 16.55 23.90 -7.47
C ALA A 118 15.59 22.92 -8.14
N SER A 119 15.21 21.85 -7.45
CA SER A 119 14.22 20.90 -7.93
C SER A 119 13.29 20.43 -6.83
N VAL A 120 12.05 20.17 -7.23
CA VAL A 120 10.96 19.68 -6.38
C VAL A 120 10.30 18.55 -7.12
N ASN A 121 10.12 17.41 -6.45
CA ASN A 121 9.45 16.25 -7.01
C ASN A 121 8.47 15.71 -5.97
N ALA A 122 7.29 15.31 -6.42
CA ALA A 122 6.29 14.65 -5.60
C ALA A 122 5.63 13.53 -6.39
N ALA A 123 5.33 12.41 -5.73
CA ALA A 123 4.56 11.33 -6.32
C ALA A 123 3.55 10.79 -5.31
N TYR A 124 2.32 10.59 -5.78
CA TYR A 124 1.20 10.12 -5.00
C TYR A 124 0.70 8.78 -5.54
N ARG A 125 0.72 7.76 -4.68
CA ARG A 125 0.20 6.42 -4.95
C ARG A 125 -1.30 6.39 -4.66
N ALA A 126 -2.13 6.72 -5.66
CA ALA A 126 -3.58 6.49 -5.58
C ALA A 126 -3.87 4.97 -5.66
N ASN A 127 -5.12 4.53 -5.52
CA ASN A 127 -5.43 3.08 -5.58
C ASN A 127 -5.28 2.53 -7.01
N ALA A 128 -5.67 3.32 -8.00
CA ALA A 128 -5.72 2.90 -9.41
C ALA A 128 -4.46 3.30 -10.22
N THR A 129 -3.66 4.23 -9.72
CA THR A 129 -2.51 4.78 -10.47
C THR A 129 -1.54 5.49 -9.51
N THR A 130 -0.26 5.53 -9.85
CA THR A 130 0.71 6.42 -9.22
C THR A 130 0.92 7.62 -10.14
N VAL A 131 0.65 8.82 -9.64
CA VAL A 131 0.89 10.08 -10.35
C VAL A 131 2.07 10.81 -9.75
N GLY A 132 2.87 11.46 -10.58
CA GLY A 132 4.05 12.20 -10.16
C GLY A 132 4.18 13.52 -10.90
N GLY A 133 4.78 14.49 -10.22
CA GLY A 133 5.12 15.80 -10.76
C GLY A 133 6.53 16.19 -10.34
N SER A 134 7.25 16.84 -11.25
CA SER A 134 8.60 17.35 -11.04
C SER A 134 8.73 18.75 -11.60
N TYR A 135 9.39 19.63 -10.86
CA TYR A 135 9.78 20.94 -11.31
C TYR A 135 11.28 21.11 -11.05
N SER A 136 12.01 21.63 -12.03
CA SER A 136 13.41 22.02 -11.84
C SER A 136 13.72 23.32 -12.55
N GLU A 137 14.50 24.15 -11.88
CA GLU A 137 14.94 25.44 -12.38
C GLU A 137 16.45 25.54 -12.18
N SER A 138 17.15 25.95 -13.24
CA SER A 138 18.57 26.28 -13.24
C SER A 138 18.75 27.69 -13.82
N SER A 139 19.98 28.18 -13.87
CA SER A 139 20.34 29.47 -14.51
C SER A 139 19.87 29.57 -15.96
N ASP A 140 19.89 28.45 -16.68
CA ASP A 140 19.73 28.43 -18.14
C ASP A 140 18.43 27.75 -18.61
N TYR A 141 17.69 27.11 -17.72
CA TYR A 141 16.47 26.40 -18.09
C TYR A 141 15.47 26.26 -16.95
N ARG A 142 14.22 26.04 -17.34
CA ARG A 142 13.12 25.61 -16.47
C ARG A 142 12.46 24.39 -17.08
N GLN A 143 12.24 23.37 -16.28
CA GLN A 143 11.63 22.11 -16.70
C GLN A 143 10.47 21.76 -15.78
N LEU A 144 9.37 21.34 -16.39
CA LEU A 144 8.21 20.78 -15.72
C LEU A 144 8.00 19.37 -16.28
N GLY A 145 7.78 18.41 -15.39
CA GLY A 145 7.50 17.02 -15.74
C GLY A 145 6.28 16.51 -14.99
N MET A 146 5.49 15.68 -15.66
CA MET A 146 4.38 14.95 -15.07
C MET A 146 4.48 13.49 -15.52
N SER A 147 4.09 12.57 -14.64
CA SER A 147 4.10 11.15 -14.93
C SER A 147 2.88 10.48 -14.31
N ALA A 148 2.41 9.41 -14.96
CA ALA A 148 1.42 8.51 -14.41
C ALA A 148 1.86 7.09 -14.77
N ARG A 149 1.80 6.17 -13.79
CA ARG A 149 2.16 4.76 -13.97
C ARG A 149 1.22 3.86 -13.20
N GLY A 150 1.00 2.67 -13.72
CA GLY A 150 0.14 1.65 -13.12
C GLY A 150 -0.08 0.49 -14.07
N SER A 151 -0.91 -0.45 -13.66
CA SER A 151 -1.33 -1.60 -14.45
C SER A 151 -2.85 -1.58 -14.63
N LEU A 152 -3.32 -2.01 -15.80
CA LEU A 152 -4.74 -2.17 -16.12
C LEU A 152 -4.96 -3.62 -16.56
N VAL A 153 -5.94 -4.29 -15.96
CA VAL A 153 -6.31 -5.67 -16.28
C VAL A 153 -7.80 -5.72 -16.56
N ALA A 154 -8.15 -6.20 -17.76
CA ALA A 154 -9.51 -6.51 -18.12
C ALA A 154 -9.77 -8.00 -17.86
N ILE A 155 -10.83 -8.28 -17.10
CA ILE A 155 -11.39 -9.63 -16.92
C ILE A 155 -12.83 -9.60 -17.43
N PRO A 156 -13.52 -10.75 -17.60
CA PRO A 156 -14.92 -10.74 -18.01
C PRO A 156 -15.74 -9.79 -17.12
N TRP A 157 -16.38 -8.80 -17.75
CA TRP A 157 -17.28 -7.81 -17.13
C TRP A 157 -16.64 -6.78 -16.18
N HIS A 158 -15.33 -6.84 -15.91
CA HIS A 158 -14.67 -5.90 -15.00
C HIS A 158 -13.36 -5.34 -15.55
N LEU A 159 -13.06 -4.11 -15.14
CA LEU A 159 -11.79 -3.45 -15.41
C LEU A 159 -11.13 -3.08 -14.09
N LEU A 160 -9.94 -3.62 -13.85
CA LEU A 160 -9.19 -3.41 -12.63
C LEU A 160 -7.92 -2.61 -12.92
N ALA A 161 -7.60 -1.70 -12.02
CA ALA A 161 -6.43 -0.85 -12.11
C ALA A 161 -5.60 -0.98 -10.83
N SER A 162 -4.29 -0.87 -10.97
CA SER A 162 -3.35 -0.85 -9.86
C SER A 162 -2.33 0.27 -10.05
N ASN A 163 -1.86 0.81 -8.95
CA ASN A 163 -0.87 1.88 -8.88
C ASN A 163 0.57 1.44 -9.12
N GLU A 164 0.81 0.13 -9.20
CA GLU A 164 2.12 -0.42 -9.54
C GLU A 164 2.08 -1.18 -10.88
N MET A 165 3.26 -1.31 -11.47
CA MET A 165 3.44 -2.08 -12.70
C MET A 165 3.84 -3.51 -12.33
N GLY A 166 3.06 -4.47 -12.82
CA GLY A 166 3.19 -5.89 -12.52
C GLY A 166 3.21 -6.76 -13.76
N ASN A 167 4.09 -7.77 -13.78
CA ASN A 167 4.10 -8.79 -14.85
C ASN A 167 3.35 -10.06 -14.45
N THR A 168 3.43 -10.47 -13.20
CA THR A 168 2.66 -11.61 -12.66
C THR A 168 1.74 -11.06 -11.59
N MET A 169 0.44 -11.20 -11.80
CA MET A 169 -0.59 -10.48 -11.07
C MET A 169 -1.61 -11.43 -10.48
N MET A 170 -2.34 -10.96 -9.47
CA MET A 170 -3.47 -11.68 -8.90
C MET A 170 -4.67 -10.74 -8.84
N VAL A 171 -5.83 -11.23 -9.22
CA VAL A 171 -7.12 -10.56 -9.01
C VAL A 171 -7.72 -11.14 -7.74
N VAL A 172 -8.05 -10.28 -6.79
CA VAL A 172 -8.83 -10.62 -5.62
C VAL A 172 -10.29 -10.35 -5.92
N ASP A 173 -11.16 -11.30 -5.58
CA ASP A 173 -12.62 -11.20 -5.61
C ASP A 173 -13.19 -11.50 -4.24
N ALA A 174 -13.64 -10.47 -3.53
CA ALA A 174 -14.33 -10.54 -2.26
C ALA A 174 -15.72 -9.90 -2.41
N PRO A 175 -16.73 -10.63 -2.91
CA PRO A 175 -17.97 -10.04 -3.40
C PRO A 175 -18.65 -9.10 -2.38
N LYS A 176 -18.93 -7.85 -2.81
CA LYS A 176 -19.56 -6.79 -2.01
C LYS A 176 -18.78 -6.36 -0.75
N ALA A 177 -17.52 -6.76 -0.60
CA ALA A 177 -16.67 -6.32 0.49
C ALA A 177 -15.75 -5.19 0.00
N LYS A 178 -16.19 -3.94 0.19
CA LYS A 178 -15.52 -2.75 -0.32
C LYS A 178 -14.42 -2.29 0.66
N GLY A 179 -13.32 -1.77 0.11
CA GLY A 179 -12.31 -1.04 0.86
C GLY A 179 -11.42 -1.91 1.74
N LEU A 180 -11.39 -3.23 1.55
CA LEU A 180 -10.49 -4.12 2.28
C LEU A 180 -9.07 -3.94 1.76
N MET A 181 -8.11 -3.75 2.67
CA MET A 181 -6.68 -3.70 2.34
C MET A 181 -6.16 -5.07 1.95
N VAL A 182 -5.35 -5.11 0.92
CA VAL A 182 -4.59 -6.30 0.53
C VAL A 182 -3.23 -6.26 1.21
N ASN A 183 -2.91 -7.30 1.98
CA ASN A 183 -1.64 -7.46 2.71
C ASN A 183 -1.27 -6.28 3.63
N GLY A 184 -2.28 -5.56 4.14
CA GLY A 184 -2.08 -4.39 4.99
C GLY A 184 -1.60 -3.14 4.26
N ASP A 185 -1.71 -3.08 2.93
CA ASP A 185 -1.36 -1.91 2.13
C ASP A 185 -2.63 -1.13 1.74
N GLU A 186 -2.83 0.06 2.31
CA GLU A 186 -3.98 0.93 1.98
C GLU A 186 -3.92 1.54 0.57
N SER A 187 -2.79 1.40 -0.12
CA SER A 187 -2.70 1.77 -1.53
C SER A 187 -3.28 0.70 -2.47
N ILE A 188 -3.58 -0.51 -1.96
CA ILE A 188 -4.21 -1.61 -2.70
C ILE A 188 -5.43 -2.09 -1.92
N VAL A 189 -6.62 -1.63 -2.34
CA VAL A 189 -7.89 -1.96 -1.68
C VAL A 189 -8.92 -2.48 -2.66
N THR A 190 -9.88 -3.26 -2.17
CA THR A 190 -11.04 -3.69 -2.95
C THR A 190 -11.93 -2.51 -3.36
N ASN A 191 -12.43 -2.53 -4.59
CA ASN A 191 -13.35 -1.54 -5.14
C ASN A 191 -14.79 -1.76 -4.60
N ASP A 192 -15.76 -1.01 -5.13
CA ASP A 192 -17.17 -1.08 -4.71
C ASP A 192 -17.81 -2.47 -4.93
N GLU A 193 -17.30 -3.25 -5.88
CA GLU A 193 -17.77 -4.60 -6.17
C GLU A 193 -17.06 -5.67 -5.33
N GLY A 194 -15.96 -5.30 -4.67
CA GLY A 194 -15.13 -6.21 -3.89
C GLY A 194 -13.90 -6.75 -4.63
N LEU A 195 -13.54 -6.16 -5.76
CA LEU A 195 -12.42 -6.59 -6.58
C LEU A 195 -11.17 -5.74 -6.33
N ALA A 196 -9.98 -6.37 -6.30
CA ALA A 196 -8.70 -5.66 -6.29
C ALA A 196 -7.69 -6.31 -7.24
N LEU A 197 -6.83 -5.50 -7.85
CA LEU A 197 -5.69 -5.98 -8.62
C LEU A 197 -4.41 -5.91 -7.77
N VAL A 198 -3.83 -7.07 -7.47
CA VAL A 198 -2.54 -7.22 -6.81
C VAL A 198 -1.46 -7.30 -7.90
N PRO A 199 -0.61 -6.27 -8.06
CA PRO A 199 0.31 -6.16 -9.18
C PRO A 199 1.58 -7.02 -9.00
N TYR A 200 1.79 -7.57 -7.80
CA TYR A 200 2.97 -8.35 -7.48
C TYR A 200 2.60 -9.79 -7.11
N ALA A 201 3.27 -10.74 -7.73
CA ALA A 201 3.30 -12.13 -7.31
C ALA A 201 4.63 -12.75 -7.73
N THR A 202 5.19 -13.59 -6.88
CA THR A 202 6.40 -14.34 -7.19
C THR A 202 6.03 -15.61 -7.97
N PRO A 203 6.48 -15.76 -9.23
CA PRO A 203 6.17 -16.95 -10.01
C PRO A 203 6.69 -18.24 -9.37
N TYR A 204 5.98 -19.34 -9.58
CA TYR A 204 6.36 -20.69 -9.12
C TYR A 204 6.53 -20.82 -7.60
N ARG A 205 6.00 -19.86 -6.83
CA ARG A 205 6.01 -19.87 -5.38
C ARG A 205 4.60 -19.63 -4.85
N GLN A 206 4.35 -20.12 -3.64
CA GLN A 206 3.12 -19.78 -2.93
C GLN A 206 3.15 -18.30 -2.56
N ASN A 207 2.14 -17.58 -3.02
CA ASN A 207 1.86 -16.20 -2.65
C ASN A 207 0.61 -16.22 -1.79
N SER A 208 0.71 -15.71 -0.57
CA SER A 208 -0.42 -15.56 0.34
C SER A 208 -0.94 -14.13 0.25
N VAL A 209 -2.24 -13.99 -0.01
CA VAL A 209 -2.94 -12.71 -0.03
C VAL A 209 -3.85 -12.66 1.17
N THR A 210 -3.70 -11.62 1.99
CA THR A 210 -4.52 -11.40 3.18
C THR A 210 -5.41 -10.18 2.97
N LEU A 211 -6.66 -10.25 3.42
CA LEU A 211 -7.58 -9.12 3.47
C LEU A 211 -7.77 -8.64 4.91
N SER A 212 -7.79 -7.33 5.10
CA SER A 212 -8.03 -6.70 6.40
C SER A 212 -8.82 -5.40 6.24
N ASP A 213 -9.60 -5.03 7.25
CA ASP A 213 -10.39 -3.79 7.24
C ASP A 213 -9.50 -2.54 7.23
N SER A 214 -9.87 -1.56 6.42
CA SER A 214 -9.37 -0.17 6.45
C SER A 214 -10.39 0.76 7.10
N GLY A 215 -10.02 2.03 7.29
CA GLY A 215 -10.95 3.08 7.73
C GLY A 215 -12.16 3.32 6.80
N ASN A 216 -12.11 2.82 5.56
CA ASN A 216 -13.18 2.96 4.57
C ASN A 216 -13.88 1.62 4.23
N SER A 217 -13.60 0.56 4.98
CA SER A 217 -14.19 -0.76 4.75
C SER A 217 -15.70 -0.75 5.00
N SER A 218 -16.45 -1.36 4.08
CA SER A 218 -17.91 -1.44 4.19
C SER A 218 -18.47 -2.59 3.34
N GLY A 219 -19.72 -2.96 3.63
CA GLY A 219 -20.44 -3.99 2.88
C GLY A 219 -20.36 -5.35 3.57
N ALA A 220 -20.00 -6.38 2.80
CA ALA A 220 -19.93 -7.76 3.28
C ALA A 220 -18.66 -8.01 4.12
N GLU A 221 -18.78 -8.89 5.11
CA GLU A 221 -17.66 -9.33 5.95
C GLU A 221 -16.96 -10.52 5.29
N ILE A 222 -15.64 -10.66 5.46
CA ILE A 222 -14.88 -11.82 4.94
C ILE A 222 -14.98 -13.02 5.91
N VAL A 223 -15.31 -14.20 5.39
CA VAL A 223 -15.41 -15.43 6.21
C VAL A 223 -14.02 -15.99 6.55
N GLY A 224 -13.13 -15.99 5.56
CA GLY A 224 -11.71 -16.32 5.72
C GLY A 224 -10.87 -15.24 5.08
N ASN A 225 -9.85 -14.75 5.77
CA ASN A 225 -9.11 -13.56 5.35
C ASN A 225 -7.81 -13.86 4.62
N ILE A 226 -7.48 -15.12 4.35
CA ILE A 226 -6.24 -15.53 3.64
C ILE A 226 -6.59 -16.43 2.46
N ALA A 227 -6.03 -16.11 1.28
CA ALA A 227 -6.04 -16.96 0.10
C ALA A 227 -4.61 -17.20 -0.40
N ASN A 228 -4.36 -18.37 -0.98
CA ASN A 228 -3.04 -18.74 -1.51
C ASN A 228 -3.10 -18.98 -3.01
N SER A 229 -2.05 -18.59 -3.74
CA SER A 229 -1.90 -18.86 -5.17
C SER A 229 -0.47 -19.21 -5.55
N VAL A 230 -0.29 -20.06 -6.56
CA VAL A 230 1.02 -20.36 -7.16
C VAL A 230 0.97 -20.02 -8.65
N PRO A 231 1.24 -18.75 -9.04
CA PRO A 231 1.14 -18.31 -10.43
C PRO A 231 2.34 -18.73 -11.27
N TYR A 232 2.10 -18.96 -12.56
CA TYR A 232 3.15 -19.00 -13.59
C TYR A 232 3.67 -17.59 -13.88
N ALA A 233 4.88 -17.48 -14.44
CA ALA A 233 5.40 -16.18 -14.84
C ALA A 233 4.52 -15.55 -15.93
N GLY A 234 4.05 -14.32 -15.71
CA GLY A 234 3.15 -13.63 -16.63
C GLY A 234 1.66 -13.93 -16.43
N ALA A 235 1.30 -14.80 -15.47
CA ALA A 235 -0.08 -15.16 -15.23
C ALA A 235 -0.84 -14.04 -14.48
N VAL A 236 -2.16 -14.01 -14.71
CA VAL A 236 -3.13 -13.26 -13.91
C VAL A 236 -4.03 -14.27 -13.20
N ASN A 237 -3.69 -14.59 -11.96
CA ASN A 237 -4.45 -15.59 -11.19
C ASN A 237 -5.67 -14.96 -10.52
N TYR A 238 -6.77 -15.70 -10.43
CA TYR A 238 -7.99 -15.24 -9.77
C TYR A 238 -8.12 -15.88 -8.38
N LEU A 239 -8.28 -15.06 -7.35
CA LEU A 239 -8.38 -15.44 -5.95
C LEU A 239 -9.75 -15.04 -5.42
N LYS A 240 -10.58 -16.04 -5.14
CA LYS A 240 -11.92 -15.84 -4.60
C LYS A 240 -11.90 -15.94 -3.08
N PHE A 241 -12.48 -14.95 -2.42
CA PHE A 241 -12.75 -14.92 -1.00
C PHE A 241 -14.25 -15.13 -0.76
N GLU A 242 -14.59 -15.86 0.30
CA GLU A 242 -15.97 -16.01 0.74
C GLU A 242 -16.37 -14.80 1.59
N THR A 243 -17.51 -14.20 1.26
CA THR A 243 -18.05 -13.06 1.98
C THR A 243 -19.43 -13.37 2.56
N ASP A 244 -19.64 -12.93 3.80
CA ASP A 244 -20.94 -12.90 4.44
C ASP A 244 -21.59 -11.54 4.23
N GLN A 245 -22.61 -11.50 3.38
CA GLN A 245 -23.31 -10.27 2.98
C GLN A 245 -24.35 -9.83 4.02
N ARG A 246 -24.57 -10.66 5.05
CA ARG A 246 -25.52 -10.37 6.12
C ARG A 246 -25.00 -9.22 6.97
N ARG A 247 -25.84 -8.20 7.15
CA ARG A 247 -25.52 -7.05 7.99
C ARG A 247 -25.89 -7.34 9.44
N PRO A 248 -25.08 -6.89 10.41
CA PRO A 248 -25.43 -6.98 11.81
C PRO A 248 -26.55 -5.98 12.12
N TYR A 249 -27.56 -6.43 12.85
CA TYR A 249 -28.64 -5.62 13.37
C TYR A 249 -28.87 -5.95 14.83
N THR A 250 -29.16 -4.93 15.63
CA THR A 250 -29.47 -5.07 17.05
C THR A 250 -30.78 -4.39 17.39
N LEU A 251 -31.62 -5.08 18.14
CA LEU A 251 -32.86 -4.51 18.69
C LEU A 251 -33.13 -5.11 20.07
N ARG A 252 -34.01 -4.46 20.85
CA ARG A 252 -34.57 -5.06 22.07
C ARG A 252 -35.95 -5.62 21.81
N ALA A 253 -36.23 -6.77 22.42
CA ALA A 253 -37.58 -7.34 22.44
C ALA A 253 -37.89 -8.00 23.79
N PHE A 254 -39.13 -7.89 24.24
CA PHE A 254 -39.63 -8.53 25.46
C PHE A 254 -40.93 -9.27 25.14
N LYS A 255 -41.27 -10.28 25.94
CA LYS A 255 -42.64 -10.81 25.95
C LYS A 255 -43.59 -9.76 26.53
N ARG A 256 -44.90 -9.94 26.35
CA ARG A 256 -45.92 -9.08 26.99
C ARG A 256 -45.67 -8.96 28.50
N GLY A 257 -45.79 -7.73 29.01
CA GLY A 257 -45.56 -7.42 30.43
C GLY A 257 -44.09 -7.28 30.81
N ASP A 258 -43.22 -6.87 29.86
CA ASP A 258 -41.79 -6.63 30.07
C ASP A 258 -40.99 -7.85 30.55
N VAL A 259 -41.49 -9.05 30.28
CA VAL A 259 -40.80 -10.29 30.62
C VAL A 259 -39.64 -10.51 29.64
N PRO A 260 -38.40 -10.68 30.14
CA PRO A 260 -37.22 -10.79 29.28
C PRO A 260 -37.25 -12.07 28.44
N LEU A 261 -36.62 -11.99 27.27
CA LEU A 261 -36.37 -13.16 26.43
C LEU A 261 -35.17 -13.94 26.99
N PRO A 262 -35.21 -15.29 26.94
CA PRO A 262 -34.12 -16.11 27.46
C PRO A 262 -32.85 -15.92 26.64
N PHE A 263 -31.72 -15.77 27.35
CA PHE A 263 -30.40 -15.68 26.74
C PHE A 263 -30.07 -16.95 25.93
N GLY A 264 -29.48 -16.78 24.76
CA GLY A 264 -29.12 -17.86 23.84
C GLY A 264 -30.27 -18.41 23.02
N ALA A 265 -31.50 -17.87 23.16
CA ALA A 265 -32.62 -18.29 22.31
C ALA A 265 -32.35 -17.94 20.84
N GLU A 266 -32.59 -18.92 19.96
CA GLU A 266 -32.41 -18.79 18.53
C GLU A 266 -33.48 -17.87 17.94
N VAL A 267 -33.07 -16.96 17.05
CA VAL A 267 -33.97 -16.11 16.27
C VAL A 267 -33.96 -16.58 14.82
N THR A 268 -35.13 -16.88 14.29
CA THR A 268 -35.32 -17.33 12.91
C THR A 268 -36.12 -16.33 12.07
N ASP A 269 -35.92 -16.39 10.75
CA ASP A 269 -36.76 -15.69 9.78
C ASP A 269 -38.08 -16.45 9.52
N GLN A 270 -38.94 -15.90 8.64
CA GLN A 270 -40.20 -16.53 8.23
C GLN A 270 -40.03 -17.87 7.50
N SER A 271 -38.84 -18.13 6.97
CA SER A 271 -38.50 -19.38 6.26
C SER A 271 -37.92 -20.42 7.22
N GLY A 272 -37.77 -20.09 8.51
CA GLY A 272 -37.18 -20.95 9.53
C GLY A 272 -35.66 -20.97 9.56
N HIS A 273 -34.98 -20.08 8.83
CA HIS A 273 -33.51 -19.99 8.88
C HIS A 273 -33.07 -19.25 10.14
N ALA A 274 -32.06 -19.79 10.82
CA ALA A 274 -31.40 -19.12 11.93
C ALA A 274 -30.68 -17.86 11.45
N ILE A 275 -31.13 -16.71 11.94
CA ILE A 275 -30.61 -15.39 11.57
C ILE A 275 -29.99 -14.65 12.75
N GLY A 276 -30.04 -15.20 13.96
CA GLY A 276 -29.51 -14.54 15.13
C GLY A 276 -29.82 -15.24 16.43
N PHE A 277 -29.55 -14.54 17.53
CA PHE A 277 -29.79 -15.04 18.88
C PHE A 277 -30.13 -13.90 19.84
N VAL A 278 -30.73 -14.27 20.97
CA VAL A 278 -30.99 -13.36 22.09
C VAL A 278 -29.75 -13.28 22.98
N GLY A 279 -29.16 -12.09 23.06
CA GLY A 279 -28.08 -11.74 23.98
C GLY A 279 -28.58 -11.27 25.35
N GLN A 280 -27.68 -10.67 26.13
CA GLN A 280 -28.01 -10.16 27.46
C GLN A 280 -29.01 -9.00 27.40
N ALA A 281 -29.80 -8.82 28.46
CA ALA A 281 -30.83 -7.79 28.56
C ALA A 281 -31.88 -7.81 27.42
N SER A 282 -32.16 -9.00 26.87
CA SER A 282 -33.09 -9.21 25.76
C SER A 282 -32.74 -8.42 24.48
N VAL A 283 -31.44 -8.20 24.24
CA VAL A 283 -30.93 -7.64 22.99
C VAL A 283 -30.81 -8.76 21.97
N LEU A 284 -31.54 -8.68 20.86
CA LEU A 284 -31.41 -9.61 19.75
C LEU A 284 -30.28 -9.14 18.84
N TYR A 285 -29.33 -10.03 18.58
CA TYR A 285 -28.30 -9.86 17.57
C TYR A 285 -28.70 -10.65 16.33
N LEU A 286 -28.93 -9.94 15.23
CA LEU A 286 -29.32 -10.53 13.95
C LEU A 286 -28.22 -10.30 12.91
N ARG A 287 -28.04 -11.27 12.03
CA ARG A 287 -27.25 -11.15 10.79
C ARG A 287 -28.16 -11.52 9.64
N VAL A 288 -28.53 -10.54 8.82
CA VAL A 288 -29.46 -10.71 7.69
C VAL A 288 -29.08 -9.79 6.53
N GLU A 289 -29.31 -10.23 5.29
CA GLU A 289 -29.03 -9.42 4.10
C GLU A 289 -30.02 -8.26 3.95
N GLN A 290 -31.26 -8.47 4.36
CA GLN A 290 -32.36 -7.50 4.28
C GLN A 290 -33.07 -7.42 5.63
N GLN A 291 -33.65 -6.26 5.93
CA GLN A 291 -34.41 -6.10 7.17
C GLN A 291 -35.63 -7.04 7.19
N PRO A 292 -35.73 -7.93 8.20
CA PRO A 292 -36.79 -8.91 8.26
C PRO A 292 -38.11 -8.24 8.62
N THR A 293 -39.19 -8.62 7.93
CA THR A 293 -40.54 -8.10 8.18
C THR A 293 -41.19 -8.76 9.40
N SER A 294 -40.75 -9.96 9.78
CA SER A 294 -41.02 -10.57 11.07
C SER A 294 -39.88 -11.46 11.55
N LEU A 295 -39.81 -11.68 12.85
CA LEU A 295 -38.85 -12.55 13.52
C LEU A 295 -39.60 -13.58 14.36
N GLU A 296 -39.05 -14.78 14.46
CA GLU A 296 -39.52 -15.83 15.36
C GLU A 296 -38.42 -16.16 16.36
N VAL A 297 -38.72 -16.09 17.65
CA VAL A 297 -37.81 -16.46 18.73
C VAL A 297 -38.22 -17.84 19.25
N ARG A 298 -37.32 -18.81 19.14
CA ARG A 298 -37.55 -20.16 19.66
C ARG A 298 -37.32 -20.18 21.16
N LEU A 299 -38.36 -20.56 21.89
CA LEU A 299 -38.39 -20.70 23.34
C LEU A 299 -38.57 -22.17 23.69
N ASN A 300 -38.26 -22.55 24.92
CA ASN A 300 -38.48 -23.92 25.41
C ASN A 300 -39.96 -24.35 25.29
N ASP A 301 -40.88 -23.39 25.45
CA ASP A 301 -42.32 -23.65 25.55
C ASP A 301 -43.09 -23.24 24.27
N GLY A 302 -42.39 -22.98 23.16
CA GLY A 302 -43.01 -22.60 21.89
C GLY A 302 -42.21 -21.57 21.09
N VAL A 303 -42.89 -20.91 20.15
CA VAL A 303 -42.30 -19.85 19.32
C VAL A 303 -43.02 -18.54 19.61
N CYS A 304 -42.24 -17.47 19.70
CA CYS A 304 -42.74 -16.14 19.95
C CYS A 304 -42.44 -15.24 18.74
N LYS A 305 -43.43 -14.50 18.25
CA LYS A 305 -43.34 -13.78 16.97
C LYS A 305 -43.28 -12.27 17.19
N ILE A 306 -42.35 -11.62 16.50
CA ILE A 306 -42.21 -10.16 16.45
C ILE A 306 -42.55 -9.71 15.04
N GLU A 307 -43.64 -8.95 14.88
CA GLU A 307 -44.06 -8.42 13.58
C GLU A 307 -43.61 -6.96 13.42
N ARG A 308 -43.10 -6.62 12.23
CA ARG A 308 -42.57 -5.29 11.89
C ARG A 308 -41.57 -4.76 12.93
N PRO A 309 -40.46 -5.51 13.17
CA PRO A 309 -39.50 -5.16 14.19
C PRO A 309 -38.92 -3.76 13.93
N GLN A 310 -38.89 -2.93 14.98
CA GLN A 310 -38.12 -1.70 15.00
C GLN A 310 -36.67 -2.06 15.28
N ILE A 311 -35.83 -1.95 14.24
CA ILE A 311 -34.43 -2.37 14.27
C ILE A 311 -33.56 -1.20 14.72
N SER A 312 -33.78 -0.75 15.96
CA SER A 312 -32.99 0.27 16.62
C SER A 312 -32.94 0.02 18.12
N MET A 313 -31.82 0.37 18.74
CA MET A 313 -31.64 0.31 20.20
C MET A 313 -32.28 1.51 20.91
N ASP A 314 -32.54 2.60 20.17
CA ASP A 314 -33.12 3.85 20.69
C ASP A 314 -34.65 3.87 20.57
N SER A 315 -35.23 2.94 19.82
CA SER A 315 -36.69 2.79 19.69
C SER A 315 -37.32 2.06 20.88
N ALA A 316 -38.64 2.22 21.05
CA ALA A 316 -39.42 1.43 22.00
C ALA A 316 -39.18 -0.08 21.78
N ALA A 317 -39.11 -0.83 22.87
CA ALA A 317 -38.80 -2.25 22.78
C ALA A 317 -39.90 -3.00 22.01
N ASN A 318 -39.46 -3.94 21.18
CA ASN A 318 -40.37 -4.76 20.39
C ASN A 318 -41.12 -5.74 21.30
N ILE A 319 -42.38 -6.02 20.97
CA ILE A 319 -43.19 -6.98 21.72
C ILE A 319 -43.21 -8.30 20.96
N CYS A 320 -42.72 -9.34 21.61
CA CYS A 320 -42.78 -10.71 21.17
C CYS A 320 -44.11 -11.32 21.66
N ARG A 321 -44.94 -11.81 20.72
CA ARG A 321 -46.29 -12.34 20.95
C ARG A 321 -46.37 -13.84 20.77
#